data_AF-A0A2M7RHK8-F1
#
_entry.id   AF-A0A2M7RHK8-F1
#
_cell.length_a   1.000
_cell.length_b   1.000
_cell.length_c   1.000
_cell.angle_alpha   90.00
_cell.angle_beta   90.00
_cell.angle_gamma   90.00
#
_symmetry.space_group_name_H-M   'P 1'
#
loop_
_entity.id
_entity.type
_entity.pdbx_description
1 polymer ?
#
loop_
_entity_poly.entity_id
_entity_poly.type
_entity_poly.pdbx_seq_one_letter_code
_entity_poly.pdbx_strand_id
1 'polypeptide(L)'
;MKAVKRERIELQWFIEPLDEETNEILAKILPEENAIFGCRNGKKRTRHNVWLCQCFDDVRRLLRSRLSRGLEFKIFYRQKGEREITECALLSRVPRRRLSRISGEKKQKRKTRRRSP
;
A
#
# COMPACT_ATOMS: atom_id res chain seq x y z
N MET A 1 -2.18 44.20 -8.91
CA MET A 1 -1.55 42.98 -8.36
C MET A 1 -2.53 41.83 -8.51
N LYS A 2 -2.25 40.81 -9.34
CA LYS A 2 -3.16 39.66 -9.49
C LYS A 2 -2.95 38.71 -8.31
N ALA A 3 -3.98 38.51 -7.50
CA ALA A 3 -3.97 37.50 -6.45
C ALA A 3 -3.89 36.11 -7.11
N VAL A 4 -2.75 35.44 -6.97
CA VAL A 4 -2.60 34.03 -7.37
C VAL A 4 -3.46 33.22 -6.41
N LYS A 5 -4.69 32.91 -6.81
CA LYS A 5 -5.52 31.92 -6.11
C LYS A 5 -4.75 30.61 -6.18
N ARG A 6 -4.16 30.20 -5.05
CA ARG A 6 -3.62 28.84 -4.90
C ARG A 6 -4.81 27.90 -4.98
N GLU A 7 -5.13 27.40 -6.16
CA GLU A 7 -6.05 26.27 -6.31
C GLU A 7 -5.55 25.16 -5.39
N ARG A 8 -6.40 24.76 -4.43
CA ARG A 8 -6.12 23.59 -3.62
C ARG A 8 -6.21 22.39 -4.55
N ILE A 9 -5.05 21.86 -4.92
CA ILE A 9 -4.97 20.61 -5.65
C ILE A 9 -5.53 19.51 -4.74
N GLU A 10 -6.76 19.07 -5.00
CA GLU A 10 -7.36 17.94 -4.31
C GLU A 10 -6.70 16.66 -4.83
N LEU A 11 -5.88 16.03 -4.00
CA LEU A 11 -5.23 14.77 -4.31
C LEU A 11 -6.05 13.59 -3.78
N GLN A 12 -6.24 12.59 -4.62
CA GLN A 12 -6.75 11.28 -4.23
C GLN A 12 -5.61 10.28 -4.17
N TRP A 13 -5.63 9.42 -3.17
CA TRP A 13 -4.56 8.48 -2.88
C TRP A 13 -5.05 7.05 -3.06
N PHE A 14 -4.18 6.19 -3.60
CA PHE A 14 -4.49 4.80 -3.86
C PHE A 14 -3.38 3.89 -3.40
N ILE A 15 -3.74 2.66 -3.06
CA ILE A 15 -2.80 1.65 -2.58
C ILE A 15 -2.98 0.36 -3.37
N GLU A 16 -1.90 -0.11 -3.98
CA GLU A 16 -1.84 -1.42 -4.64
C GLU A 16 -1.16 -2.43 -3.71
N PRO A 17 -1.85 -3.47 -3.24
CA PRO A 17 -1.20 -4.57 -2.53
C PRO A 17 -0.25 -5.31 -3.48
N LEU A 18 0.92 -5.71 -2.98
CA LEU A 18 1.90 -6.52 -3.73
C LEU A 18 1.80 -8.02 -3.39
N ASP A 19 1.06 -8.36 -2.35
CA ASP A 19 0.84 -9.73 -1.88
C ASP A 19 -0.60 -9.91 -1.38
N GLU A 20 -1.04 -11.17 -1.28
CA GLU A 20 -2.40 -11.55 -0.93
C GLU A 20 -2.76 -11.22 0.52
N GLU A 21 -1.82 -11.38 1.46
CA GLU A 21 -2.01 -11.06 2.88
C GLU A 21 -2.26 -9.55 3.06
N THR A 22 -1.47 -8.71 2.37
CA THR A 22 -1.68 -7.27 2.35
C THR A 22 -3.04 -6.92 1.74
N ASN A 23 -3.45 -7.58 0.65
CA ASN A 23 -4.76 -7.34 0.05
C ASN A 23 -5.92 -7.64 1.02
N GLU A 24 -5.87 -8.76 1.72
CA GLU A 24 -6.88 -9.11 2.73
C GLU A 24 -6.92 -8.12 3.89
N ILE A 25 -5.77 -7.61 4.31
CA ILE A 25 -5.67 -6.61 5.38
C ILE A 25 -6.23 -5.27 4.91
N LEU A 26 -5.91 -4.84 3.68
CA LEU A 26 -6.46 -3.62 3.09
C LEU A 26 -7.98 -3.71 2.98
N ALA A 27 -8.53 -4.85 2.54
CA ALA A 27 -9.97 -5.07 2.44
C ALA A 27 -10.73 -4.92 3.76
N LYS A 28 -10.05 -5.10 4.90
CA LYS A 28 -10.64 -4.93 6.24
C LYS A 28 -10.55 -3.50 6.78
N ILE A 29 -9.62 -2.70 6.24
CA ILE A 29 -9.28 -1.37 6.77
C ILE A 29 -9.83 -0.25 5.89
N LEU A 30 -9.78 -0.45 4.58
CA LEU A 30 -10.24 0.49 3.58
C LEU A 30 -11.67 0.14 3.16
N PRO A 31 -12.48 1.13 2.75
CA PRO A 31 -13.78 0.88 2.16
C PRO A 31 -13.64 -0.01 0.92
N GLU A 32 -14.74 -0.68 0.53
CA GLU A 32 -14.82 -1.69 -0.56
C GLU A 32 -14.58 -1.12 -1.98
N GLU A 33 -13.89 0.01 -2.10
CA GLU A 33 -13.57 0.66 -3.37
C GLU A 33 -12.24 0.13 -3.91
N ASN A 34 -12.30 -1.06 -4.51
CA ASN A 34 -11.21 -1.66 -5.29
C ASN A 34 -11.40 -1.31 -6.77
N ALA A 35 -10.60 -0.37 -7.26
CA ALA A 35 -10.70 0.15 -8.61
C ALA A 35 -9.50 -0.27 -9.46
N ILE A 36 -9.77 -0.54 -10.73
CA ILE A 36 -8.74 -0.86 -11.72
C ILE A 36 -8.32 0.43 -12.43
N PHE A 37 -7.12 0.90 -12.18
CA PHE A 37 -6.59 2.12 -12.81
C PHE A 37 -5.42 1.84 -13.74
N GLY A 38 -5.34 2.65 -14.80
CA GLY A 38 -4.16 2.71 -15.66
C GLY A 38 -3.09 3.61 -15.03
N CYS A 39 -1.91 3.06 -14.77
CA CYS A 39 -0.74 3.86 -14.40
C CYS A 39 0.08 4.21 -15.64
N ARG A 40 0.53 5.46 -15.74
CA ARG A 40 1.44 5.90 -16.79
C ARG A 40 2.88 5.82 -16.29
N ASN A 41 3.42 4.61 -16.20
CA ASN A 41 4.83 4.42 -15.85
C ASN A 41 5.68 4.36 -17.13
N GLY A 42 6.32 5.50 -17.45
CA GLY A 42 7.45 5.61 -18.37
C GLY A 42 7.21 5.37 -19.87
N LYS A 43 6.27 4.49 -20.28
CA LYS A 43 5.87 4.22 -21.69
C LYS A 43 4.70 3.24 -21.86
N LYS A 44 4.36 2.41 -20.87
CA LYS A 44 3.26 1.42 -20.96
C LYS A 44 2.15 1.73 -19.95
N ARG A 45 0.89 1.64 -20.39
CA ARG A 45 -0.26 1.63 -19.50
C ARG A 45 -0.39 0.24 -18.89
N THR A 46 -0.12 0.14 -17.60
CA THR A 46 -0.37 -1.08 -16.81
C THR A 46 -1.64 -0.88 -16.01
N ARG A 47 -2.49 -1.91 -15.96
CA ARG A 47 -3.67 -1.93 -15.09
C ARG A 47 -3.23 -2.35 -13.69
N HIS A 48 -3.63 -1.61 -12.68
CA HIS A 48 -3.34 -1.86 -11.27
C HIS A 48 -4.65 -2.03 -10.51
N ASN A 49 -4.72 -3.06 -9.66
CA ASN A 49 -5.81 -3.21 -8.70
C ASN A 49 -5.47 -2.39 -7.47
N VAL A 50 -6.19 -1.30 -7.25
CA VAL A 50 -5.85 -0.37 -6.18
C VAL A 50 -7.05 -0.04 -5.31
N TRP A 51 -6.77 0.15 -4.04
CA TRP A 51 -7.73 0.58 -3.03
C TRP A 51 -7.71 2.09 -2.90
N LEU A 52 -8.88 2.73 -2.95
CA LEU A 52 -8.97 4.17 -2.68
C LEU A 52 -8.79 4.46 -1.18
N CYS A 53 -7.91 5.40 -0.86
CA CYS A 53 -7.83 5.99 0.47
C CYS A 53 -8.72 7.22 0.52
N GLN A 54 -9.58 7.32 1.54
CA GLN A 54 -10.46 8.47 1.72
C GLN A 54 -9.67 9.73 2.06
N CYS A 55 -8.57 9.56 2.80
CA CYS A 55 -7.70 10.66 3.21
C CYS A 55 -6.22 10.25 3.24
N PHE A 56 -5.34 11.26 3.35
CA PHE A 56 -3.91 11.00 3.51
C PHE A 56 -3.58 10.32 4.85
N ASP A 57 -4.42 10.46 5.88
CA ASP A 57 -4.22 9.78 7.15
C ASP A 57 -4.33 8.26 7.04
N ASP A 58 -5.14 7.73 6.13
CA ASP A 58 -5.20 6.29 5.84
C ASP A 58 -3.85 5.81 5.29
N VAL A 59 -3.26 6.56 4.36
CA VAL A 59 -1.93 6.27 3.82
C VAL A 59 -0.88 6.28 4.93
N ARG A 60 -0.92 7.27 5.85
CA ARG A 60 0.01 7.33 6.98
C ARG A 60 -0.16 6.15 7.94
N ARG A 61 -1.39 5.75 8.23
CA ARG A 61 -1.68 4.56 9.06
C ARG A 61 -1.13 3.30 8.41
N LEU A 62 -1.33 3.14 7.11
CA LEU A 62 -0.83 1.98 6.37
C LEU A 62 0.69 1.97 6.25
N LEU A 63 1.34 3.13 6.09
CA LEU A 63 2.80 3.25 6.15
C LEU A 63 3.37 2.84 7.52
N ARG A 64 2.68 3.14 8.62
CA ARG A 64 3.05 2.64 9.95
C ARG A 64 2.84 1.13 10.05
N SER A 65 1.69 0.64 9.59
CA SER A 65 1.37 -0.80 9.58
C SER A 65 2.33 -1.62 8.73
N ARG A 66 2.82 -1.07 7.62
CA ARG A 66 3.88 -1.66 6.79
C ARG A 66 5.14 -1.99 7.57
N LEU A 67 5.56 -1.09 8.46
CA LEU A 67 6.74 -1.30 9.30
C LEU A 67 6.47 -2.31 10.44
N SER A 68 5.27 -2.32 11.01
CA SER A 68 4.96 -3.17 12.16
C SER A 68 4.45 -4.56 11.81
N ARG A 69 3.78 -4.71 10.66
CA ARG A 69 3.10 -5.95 10.21
C ARG A 69 3.71 -6.54 8.93
N GLY A 70 4.66 -5.85 8.29
CA GLY A 70 5.31 -6.34 7.08
C GLY A 70 4.50 -6.20 5.80
N LEU A 71 3.49 -5.31 5.75
CA LEU A 71 2.64 -5.12 4.57
C LEU A 71 3.45 -4.67 3.35
N GLU A 72 3.26 -5.31 2.19
CA GLU A 72 3.87 -4.89 0.93
C GLU A 72 2.83 -4.26 0.00
N PHE A 73 2.99 -2.98 -0.30
CA PHE A 73 2.11 -2.25 -1.20
C PHE A 73 2.83 -1.10 -1.95
N LYS A 74 2.26 -0.63 -3.06
CA LYS A 74 2.66 0.62 -3.71
C LYS A 74 1.65 1.70 -3.42
N ILE A 75 2.11 2.95 -3.36
CA ILE A 75 1.26 4.11 -3.18
C ILE A 75 1.20 4.86 -4.50
N PHE A 76 0.00 5.24 -4.89
CA PHE A 76 -0.28 6.08 -6.04
C PHE A 76 -1.10 7.29 -5.61
N TYR A 77 -1.06 8.33 -6.44
CA TYR A 77 -1.90 9.51 -6.27
C TYR A 77 -2.40 9.99 -7.64
N ARG A 78 -3.51 10.73 -7.64
CA ARG A 78 -3.96 11.51 -8.79
C ARG A 78 -4.49 12.85 -8.34
N GLN A 79 -4.47 13.84 -9.21
CA GLN A 79 -5.26 15.05 -8.98
C GLN A 79 -6.72 14.78 -9.32
N LYS A 80 -7.65 15.33 -8.56
CA LYS A 80 -9.08 15.19 -8.84
C LYS A 80 -9.39 15.75 -10.23
N GLY A 81 -9.96 14.92 -11.09
CA GLY A 81 -10.21 15.23 -12.51
C GLY A 81 -9.24 14.54 -13.49
N GLU A 82 -8.12 14.00 -13.00
CA GLU A 82 -7.22 13.18 -13.80
C GLU A 82 -7.71 11.73 -13.88
N ARG A 83 -7.53 11.11 -15.05
CA ARG A 83 -7.88 9.70 -15.28
C ARG A 83 -6.76 8.73 -14.90
N GLU A 84 -5.52 9.21 -14.91
CA GLU A 84 -4.33 8.39 -14.70
C GLU A 84 -3.84 8.58 -13.27
N ILE A 85 -3.32 7.50 -12.68
CA ILE A 85 -2.65 7.54 -11.38
C ILE A 85 -1.15 7.59 -11.58
N THR A 86 -0.45 8.30 -10.68
CA THR A 86 1.00 8.44 -10.64
C THR A 86 1.54 7.73 -9.42
N GLU A 87 2.62 6.96 -9.58
CA GLU A 87 3.26 6.27 -8.47
C GLU A 87 4.01 7.27 -7.57
N CYS A 88 3.74 7.22 -6.26
CA CYS A 88 4.51 7.96 -5.27
C CYS A 88 5.77 7.17 -4.88
N ALA A 89 6.80 7.20 -5.75
CA ALA A 89 8.02 6.41 -5.55
C ALA A 89 8.72 6.67 -4.19
N LEU A 90 8.60 7.89 -3.63
CA LEU A 90 9.17 8.23 -2.34
C LEU A 90 8.53 7.45 -1.18
N LEU A 91 7.22 7.24 -1.22
CA LEU A 91 6.47 6.53 -0.18
C LEU A 91 6.37 5.03 -0.46
N SER A 92 6.48 4.62 -1.72
CA SER A 92 6.54 3.20 -2.11
C SER A 92 7.89 2.53 -1.77
N ARG A 93 8.97 3.31 -1.62
CA ARG A 93 10.30 2.78 -1.27
C ARG A 93 10.40 2.44 0.21
N VAL A 94 10.41 1.15 0.54
CA VAL A 94 10.77 0.67 1.88
C VAL A 94 12.28 0.46 1.97
N PRO A 95 12.99 1.01 2.97
CA PRO A 95 14.33 0.56 3.28
C PRO A 95 14.24 -0.89 3.77
N ARG A 96 14.69 -1.86 2.95
CA ARG A 96 14.68 -3.31 3.22
C ARG A 96 15.41 -3.75 4.51
N ARG A 97 16.05 -2.85 5.26
CA ARG A 97 16.94 -3.18 6.38
C ARG A 97 16.27 -3.73 7.65
N ARG A 98 14.94 -3.91 7.70
CA ARG A 98 14.25 -4.44 8.91
C ARG A 98 13.25 -5.58 8.70
N LEU A 99 12.97 -6.01 7.47
CA LEU A 99 11.98 -7.09 7.23
C LEU A 99 12.53 -8.49 7.60
N SER A 100 13.85 -8.67 7.66
CA SER A 100 14.48 -9.96 8.01
C SER A 100 14.36 -10.36 9.49
N ARG A 101 13.86 -9.48 10.37
CA ARG A 101 13.62 -9.83 11.78
C ARG A 101 12.20 -10.31 12.08
N ILE A 102 11.23 -10.07 11.18
CA ILE A 102 9.82 -10.40 11.43
C ILE A 102 9.44 -11.75 10.80
N SER A 103 10.09 -12.19 9.72
CA SER A 103 9.83 -13.51 9.11
C SER A 103 10.55 -14.69 9.80
N GLY A 104 10.86 -14.55 11.10
CA GLY A 104 11.63 -15.52 11.88
C GLY A 104 10.81 -16.60 12.58
N GLU A 105 9.48 -16.55 12.55
CA GLU A 105 8.63 -17.52 13.27
C GLU A 105 7.50 -18.05 12.38
N LYS A 106 7.81 -19.11 11.61
CA LYS A 106 6.84 -20.15 11.23
C LYS A 106 7.58 -21.36 10.61
N LYS A 107 8.34 -22.07 11.44
CA LYS A 107 8.59 -23.52 11.23
C LYS A 107 8.28 -24.24 12.53
N GLN A 108 6.99 -24.47 12.72
CA GLN A 108 6.41 -25.32 13.75
C GLN A 108 6.89 -26.76 13.52
N LYS A 109 8.09 -27.08 14.03
CA LYS A 109 8.62 -28.44 14.05
C LYS A 109 7.88 -29.18 15.18
N ARG A 110 6.72 -29.75 14.87
CA ARG A 110 6.05 -30.77 15.71
C ARG A 110 7.03 -31.93 15.90
N LYS A 111 7.81 -31.88 16.98
CA LYS A 111 8.54 -33.03 17.51
C LYS A 111 7.68 -33.60 18.63
N THR A 112 6.78 -34.50 18.28
CA THR A 112 6.11 -35.39 19.23
C THR A 112 7.17 -36.26 19.90
N ARG A 113 7.68 -35.81 21.06
CA ARG A 113 8.33 -36.70 22.02
C ARG A 113 7.22 -37.37 22.82
N ARG A 114 6.77 -38.54 22.35
CA ARG A 114 6.24 -39.55 23.28
C ARG A 114 7.45 -40.18 23.96
N ARG A 115 7.66 -39.81 25.23
CA ARG A 115 8.45 -40.56 26.20
C ARG A 115 7.78 -40.37 27.53
N SER A 116 7.29 -41.47 28.10
CA SER A 116 7.11 -41.75 29.52
C SER A 116 6.40 -43.10 29.63
N PRO A 117 6.52 -43.81 30.75
CA PRO A 117 7.73 -44.30 31.41
C PRO A 117 8.00 -45.77 31.08
#